data_AF-A0A849RF53-F1
#
_entry.id   AF-A0A849RF53-F1
#
_cell.length_a   1.000
_cell.length_b   1.000
_cell.length_c   1.000
_cell.angle_alpha   90.00
_cell.angle_beta   90.00
_cell.angle_gamma   90.00
#
_symmetry.space_group_name_H-M   'P 1'
#
loop_
_entity.id
_entity.type
_entity.pdbx_description
1 polymer ?
#
loop_
_entity_poly.entity_id
_entity_poly.type
_entity_poly.pdbx_seq_one_letter_code
_entity_poly.pdbx_strand_id
1 'polypeptide(L)'
;MNKADALMNNAYFSVNSEGQLTFTEQGIAEYRSYFGKAGVDIRNIKSLEDFRRARRAASDFFDNRLVEKVKKGEKTLERWLLIAIAEGNEEETQRLERLLDAREKGIQVI
;
A
#
# COMPACT_ATOMS: atom_id res chain seq x y z
N MET A 1 -6.94 8.15 22.79
CA MET A 1 -6.97 6.83 22.13
C MET A 1 -5.57 6.26 22.18
N ASN A 2 -5.34 5.17 22.91
CA ASN A 2 -4.00 4.61 23.10
C ASN A 2 -3.56 3.89 21.80
N LYS A 3 -2.26 3.90 21.46
CA LYS A 3 -1.73 3.25 20.23
C LYS A 3 -2.05 1.75 20.17
N ALA A 4 -2.25 1.12 21.33
CA ALA A 4 -2.68 -0.28 21.44
C ALA A 4 -4.12 -0.49 20.91
N ASP A 5 -5.06 0.38 21.25
CA ASP A 5 -6.46 0.29 20.81
C ASP A 5 -6.62 0.54 19.29
N ALA A 6 -5.77 1.40 18.72
CA ALA A 6 -5.76 1.67 17.27
C ALA A 6 -5.30 0.46 16.43
N LEU A 7 -4.63 -0.53 17.05
CA LEU A 7 -4.28 -1.81 16.43
C LEU A 7 -5.29 -2.92 16.71
N MET A 8 -6.21 -2.73 17.68
CA MET A 8 -7.21 -3.73 18.06
C MET A 8 -8.31 -3.87 17.00
N ASN A 9 -8.63 -2.81 16.25
CA ASN A 9 -9.59 -2.85 15.15
C ASN A 9 -9.23 -1.82 14.07
N ASN A 10 -8.88 -2.29 12.87
CA ASN A 10 -8.80 -1.47 11.66
C ASN A 10 -9.79 -2.03 10.63
N ALA A 11 -10.09 -1.28 9.56
CA ALA A 11 -10.94 -1.71 8.45
C ALA A 11 -10.56 -3.08 7.85
N TYR A 12 -9.31 -3.53 8.03
CA TYR A 12 -8.79 -4.76 7.42
C TYR A 12 -8.68 -5.97 8.36
N PHE A 13 -8.52 -5.76 9.67
CA PHE A 13 -8.42 -6.85 10.63
C PHE A 13 -8.69 -6.36 12.06
N SER A 14 -9.11 -7.29 12.90
CA SER A 14 -9.24 -7.13 14.34
C SER A 14 -8.25 -8.03 15.07
N VAL A 15 -7.88 -7.63 16.29
CA VAL A 15 -7.06 -8.45 17.19
C VAL A 15 -7.78 -8.54 18.53
N ASN A 16 -8.08 -9.77 18.98
CA ASN A 16 -8.74 -9.98 20.26
C ASN A 16 -7.76 -9.82 21.44
N SER A 17 -8.27 -9.90 22.67
CA SER A 17 -7.47 -9.81 23.90
C SER A 17 -6.42 -10.91 24.07
N GLU A 18 -6.56 -12.02 23.34
CA GLU A 18 -5.61 -13.15 23.33
C GLU A 18 -4.54 -12.99 22.23
N GLY A 19 -4.58 -11.91 21.45
CA GLY A 19 -3.63 -11.65 20.37
C GLY A 19 -3.95 -12.38 19.06
N GLN A 20 -5.11 -13.01 18.95
CA GLN A 20 -5.57 -13.61 17.70
C GLN A 20 -6.05 -12.53 16.74
N LEU A 21 -5.53 -12.60 15.52
CA LEU A 21 -5.87 -11.72 14.40
C LEU A 21 -6.93 -12.39 13.52
N THR A 22 -8.00 -11.65 13.22
CA THR A 22 -9.00 -12.05 12.24
C THR A 22 -9.12 -10.98 11.17
N PHE A 23 -8.95 -11.36 9.90
CA PHE A 23 -9.15 -10.45 8.79
C PHE A 23 -10.64 -10.21 8.52
N THR A 24 -10.97 -8.97 8.19
CA THR A 24 -12.26 -8.64 7.58
C THR A 24 -12.27 -9.13 6.13
N GLU A 25 -13.45 -9.23 5.50
CA GLU A 25 -13.55 -9.54 4.07
C GLU A 25 -12.76 -8.53 3.21
N GLN A 26 -12.82 -7.25 3.58
CA GLN A 26 -12.04 -6.19 2.95
C GLN A 26 -10.53 -6.42 3.12
N GLY A 27 -10.08 -6.83 4.31
CA GLY A 27 -8.69 -7.23 4.54
C GLY A 27 -8.26 -8.41 3.68
N ILE A 28 -9.13 -9.41 3.53
CA ILE A 28 -8.85 -10.56 2.66
C ILE A 28 -8.69 -10.12 1.21
N ALA A 29 -9.62 -9.32 0.69
CA ALA A 29 -9.55 -8.79 -0.68
C ALA A 29 -8.27 -7.96 -0.90
N GLU A 30 -7.90 -7.15 0.10
CA GLU A 30 -6.76 -6.24 0.05
C GLU A 30 -5.39 -6.97 0.11
N TYR A 31 -5.26 -7.97 0.99
CA TYR A 31 -3.96 -8.58 1.31
C TYR A 31 -3.72 -9.94 0.67
N ARG A 32 -4.76 -10.64 0.18
CA ARG A 32 -4.62 -11.99 -0.39
C ARG A 32 -3.60 -12.05 -1.52
N SER A 33 -3.69 -11.15 -2.50
CA SER A 33 -2.75 -11.12 -3.63
C SER A 33 -1.33 -10.81 -3.17
N TYR A 34 -1.18 -9.84 -2.27
CA TYR A 34 0.11 -9.42 -1.75
C TYR A 34 0.87 -10.54 -1.02
N PHE A 35 0.19 -11.24 -0.10
CA PHE A 35 0.80 -12.38 0.60
C PHE A 35 0.94 -13.61 -0.29
N GLY A 36 0.01 -13.83 -1.21
CA GLY A 36 0.08 -14.93 -2.18
C GLY A 36 1.31 -14.86 -3.10
N LYS A 37 1.75 -13.66 -3.49
CA LYS A 37 3.01 -13.47 -4.26
C LYS A 37 4.24 -13.99 -3.52
N ALA A 38 4.21 -13.99 -2.18
CA ALA A 38 5.25 -14.54 -1.32
C ALA A 38 4.99 -15.99 -0.88
N GLY A 39 3.99 -16.67 -1.46
CA GLY A 39 3.63 -18.04 -1.10
C GLY A 39 2.89 -18.17 0.25
N VAL A 40 2.42 -17.06 0.83
CA VAL A 40 1.73 -17.06 2.12
C VAL A 40 0.22 -17.05 1.91
N ASP A 41 -0.49 -18.09 2.37
CA ASP A 41 -1.95 -18.05 2.47
C ASP A 41 -2.35 -17.16 3.66
N ILE A 42 -3.08 -16.08 3.36
CA ILE A 42 -3.61 -15.14 4.35
C ILE A 42 -4.44 -15.83 5.44
N ARG A 43 -5.08 -16.96 5.15
CA ARG A 43 -5.88 -17.71 6.13
C ARG A 43 -5.03 -18.32 7.25
N ASN A 44 -3.72 -18.47 7.04
CA ASN A 44 -2.77 -19.00 8.02
C ASN A 44 -2.20 -17.92 8.94
N ILE A 45 -2.50 -16.65 8.68
CA ILE A 45 -2.08 -15.53 9.53
C ILE A 45 -3.10 -15.40 10.66
N LYS A 46 -2.76 -15.90 11.85
CA LYS A 46 -3.67 -15.96 13.01
C LYS A 46 -3.28 -15.02 14.15
N SER A 47 -2.14 -14.34 14.04
CA SER A 47 -1.65 -13.42 15.07
C SER A 47 -0.96 -12.20 14.45
N LEU A 48 -0.73 -11.18 15.28
CA LEU A 48 0.10 -10.03 14.89
C LEU A 48 1.54 -10.44 14.53
N GLU A 49 2.07 -11.49 15.15
CA GLU A 49 3.39 -12.00 14.83
C GLU A 49 3.42 -12.64 13.45
N ASP A 50 2.43 -13.50 13.13
CA ASP A 50 2.26 -14.08 11.80
C ASP A 50 2.14 -13.00 10.74
N PHE A 51 1.37 -11.95 11.03
CA PHE A 51 1.18 -10.83 10.11
C PHE A 51 2.51 -10.11 9.83
N ARG A 52 3.32 -9.89 10.87
CA ARG A 52 4.66 -9.29 10.73
C ARG A 52 5.61 -10.19 9.95
N ARG A 53 5.54 -11.52 10.12
CA ARG A 53 6.33 -12.49 9.35
C ARG A 53 5.91 -12.51 7.88
N ALA A 54 4.61 -12.58 7.62
CA ALA A 54 4.04 -12.53 6.27
C ALA A 54 4.40 -11.22 5.54
N ARG A 55 4.35 -10.07 6.23
CA ARG A 55 4.81 -8.79 5.66
C ARG A 55 6.29 -8.77 5.33
N ARG A 56 7.15 -9.39 6.15
CA ARG A 56 8.58 -9.49 5.86
C ARG A 56 8.82 -10.38 4.64
N ALA A 57 8.16 -11.53 4.57
CA ALA A 57 8.24 -12.43 3.42
C ALA A 57 7.75 -11.78 2.12
N ALA A 58 6.74 -10.91 2.20
CA ALA A 58 6.20 -10.19 1.04
C ALA A 58 6.87 -8.83 0.78
N SER A 59 7.95 -8.48 1.46
CA SER A 59 8.56 -7.15 1.37
C SER A 59 9.03 -6.81 -0.04
N ASP A 60 9.60 -7.76 -0.79
CA ASP A 60 10.03 -7.59 -2.18
C ASP A 60 8.89 -7.25 -3.16
N PHE A 61 7.64 -7.51 -2.77
CA PHE A 61 6.45 -7.17 -3.57
C PHE A 61 5.77 -5.88 -3.13
N PHE A 62 6.33 -5.16 -2.15
CA PHE A 62 5.72 -3.97 -1.57
C PHE A 62 5.61 -2.84 -2.60
N ASP A 63 6.66 -2.60 -3.38
CA ASP A 63 6.67 -1.54 -4.39
C ASP A 63 5.67 -1.82 -5.51
N ASN A 64 5.58 -3.07 -5.96
CA ASN A 64 4.54 -3.51 -6.90
C ASN A 64 3.12 -3.26 -6.36
N ARG A 65 2.91 -3.49 -5.06
CA ARG A 65 1.61 -3.21 -4.42
C ARG A 65 1.33 -1.71 -4.30
N LEU A 66 2.35 -0.90 -4.02
CA LEU A 66 2.22 0.56 -4.05
C LEU A 66 1.79 1.02 -5.45
N VAL A 67 2.49 0.57 -6.49
CA VAL A 67 2.14 0.87 -7.89
C VAL A 67 0.70 0.45 -8.21
N GLU A 68 0.28 -0.76 -7.85
CA GLU A 68 -1.11 -1.24 -8.06
C GLU A 68 -2.14 -0.35 -7.34
N LYS A 69 -1.87 0.06 -6.09
CA LYS A 69 -2.75 0.97 -5.35
C LYS A 69 -2.84 2.33 -6.00
N VAL A 70 -1.70 2.84 -6.45
CA VAL A 70 -1.61 4.18 -7.02
C VAL A 70 -2.29 4.19 -8.41
N LYS A 71 -2.25 3.10 -9.17
CA LYS A 71 -2.98 2.94 -10.44
C LYS A 71 -4.53 2.88 -10.32
N LYS A 72 -5.08 2.51 -9.15
CA LYS A 72 -6.53 2.31 -8.94
C LYS A 72 -7.32 3.56 -8.54
N GLY A 73 -6.68 4.67 -8.19
CA GLY A 73 -7.39 5.90 -7.85
C GLY A 73 -7.34 6.94 -8.96
N GLU A 74 -7.94 8.11 -8.71
CA GLU A 74 -7.92 9.22 -9.66
C GLU A 74 -6.47 9.59 -9.99
N LYS A 75 -6.19 9.62 -11.30
CA LYS A 75 -4.87 9.73 -11.89
C LYS A 75 -4.39 11.18 -11.89
N THR A 76 -4.18 11.74 -10.70
CA THR A 76 -3.61 13.08 -10.53
C THR A 76 -2.11 13.09 -10.85
N LEU A 77 -1.55 14.26 -11.15
CA LEU A 77 -0.12 14.40 -11.45
C LEU A 77 0.77 13.93 -10.29
N GLU A 78 0.38 14.22 -9.05
CA GLU A 78 1.06 13.78 -7.81
C GLU A 78 1.03 12.27 -7.68
N ARG A 79 -0.10 11.66 -8.06
CA ARG A 79 -0.30 10.23 -8.00
C ARG A 79 0.55 9.50 -9.05
N TRP A 80 0.67 10.07 -10.25
CA TRP A 80 1.61 9.58 -11.27
C TRP A 80 3.06 9.77 -10.86
N LEU A 81 3.40 10.88 -10.20
CA LEU A 81 4.78 11.14 -9.74
C LEU A 81 5.21 10.07 -8.72
N LEU A 82 4.34 9.71 -7.78
CA LEU A 82 4.58 8.63 -6.84
C LEU A 82 4.78 7.27 -7.53
N ILE A 83 4.09 7.00 -8.65
CA ILE A 83 4.33 5.79 -9.46
C ILE A 83 5.71 5.84 -10.10
N ALA A 84 6.06 6.95 -10.77
CA ALA A 84 7.32 7.09 -11.47
C ALA A 84 8.53 6.94 -10.53
N ILE A 85 8.46 7.51 -9.33
CA ILE A 85 9.47 7.35 -8.28
C ILE A 85 9.56 5.88 -7.82
N ALA A 86 8.42 5.23 -7.58
CA ALA A 86 8.38 3.84 -7.13
C ALA A 86 8.86 2.85 -8.22
N GLU A 87 8.63 3.16 -9.50
CA GLU A 87 9.09 2.37 -10.64
C GLU A 87 10.55 2.71 -11.05
N GLY A 88 11.20 3.68 -10.39
CA GLY A 88 12.56 4.12 -10.73
C GLY A 88 12.66 4.80 -12.10
N ASN A 89 11.55 5.33 -12.62
CA ASN A 89 11.48 5.97 -13.92
C ASN A 89 11.87 7.46 -13.80
N GLU A 90 13.16 7.75 -13.94
CA GLU A 90 13.70 9.11 -13.78
C GLU A 90 13.16 10.10 -14.82
N GLU A 91 12.98 9.67 -16.08
CA GLU A 91 12.46 10.53 -17.15
C GLU A 91 11.02 10.99 -16.85
N GLU A 92 10.17 10.04 -16.45
CA GLU A 92 8.78 10.33 -16.13
C GLU A 92 8.64 11.13 -14.83
N THR A 93 9.52 10.87 -13.85
CA THR A 93 9.64 11.69 -12.63
C THR A 93 9.89 13.15 -12.98
N GLN A 94 10.93 13.43 -13.78
CA GLN A 94 11.28 14.80 -14.20
C GLN A 94 10.20 15.47 -15.05
N ARG A 95 9.45 14.71 -15.85
CA ARG A 95 8.33 15.24 -16.63
C ARG A 95 7.19 15.67 -15.73
N LEU A 96 6.83 14.85 -14.74
CA LEU A 96 5.72 15.09 -13.83
C LEU A 96 6.01 16.20 -12.82
N GLU A 97 7.25 16.31 -12.34
CA GLU A 97 7.70 17.45 -11.52
C GLU A 97 7.52 18.76 -12.26
N ARG A 98 7.95 18.85 -13.54
CA ARG A 98 7.76 20.05 -14.37
C ARG A 98 6.28 20.43 -14.56
N LEU A 99 5.41 19.45 -14.74
CA LEU A 99 3.97 19.68 -14.88
C LEU A 99 3.32 20.18 -13.59
N LEU A 100 3.74 19.64 -12.43
CA LEU A 100 3.29 20.11 -11.12
C LEU A 100 3.77 21.54 -10.85
N ASP A 101 5.04 21.83 -11.11
CA ASP A 101 5.65 23.15 -10.99
C ASP A 101 4.91 24.19 -11.85
N ALA A 102 4.61 23.85 -13.11
CA ALA A 102 3.91 24.72 -14.02
C ALA A 102 2.46 24.97 -13.56
N ARG A 103 1.78 23.94 -13.06
CA ARG A 103 0.43 24.07 -12.49
C ARG A 103 0.42 24.99 -11.27
N GLU A 104 1.39 24.86 -10.35
CA GLU A 104 1.52 25.75 -9.19
C GLU A 104 1.83 27.19 -9.59
N LYS A 105 2.60 27.38 -10.67
CA LYS A 105 2.94 28.70 -11.22
C LYS A 105 1.83 29.28 -12.12
N GLY A 106 0.73 28.56 -12.36
CA GLY A 106 -0.34 28.98 -13.27
C GLY A 106 0.08 29.06 -14.74
N ILE A 107 1.15 28.36 -15.13
CA ILE A 107 1.72 28.36 -16.48
C ILE A 107 1.16 27.17 -17.26
N GLN A 108 0.59 27.43 -18.44
CA GLN A 108 0.17 26.39 -19.37
C GLN A 108 1.41 25.84 -20.08
N VAL A 109 1.74 24.56 -19.87
CA VAL A 109 2.81 23.87 -20.61
C VAL A 109 2.22 23.45 -21.96
N ILE A 110 2.72 24.04 -23.05
CA ILE A 110 2.35 23.76 -24.45
C ILE A 110 3.17 22.58 -24.96
#